data_AF-T1H2V3-F1
#
_entry.id   AF-T1H2V3-F1
#
_cell.length_a   1.000
_cell.length_b   1.000
_cell.length_c   1.000
_cell.angle_alpha   90.00
_cell.angle_beta   90.00
_cell.angle_gamma   90.00
#
_symmetry.space_group_name_H-M   'P 1'
#
loop_
_entity.id
_entity.type
_entity.pdbx_description
1 polymer ?
#
loop_
_entity_poly.entity_id
_entity_poly.type
_entity_poly.pdbx_seq_one_letter_code
_entity_poly.pdbx_strand_id
1 'polypeptide(L)'
;MMLILKLFFLTFFISFSYCNNLYHYKEEQQLPKPPDCGTVQHLTKRLYGGSPINITNIPWMVALEFRDDGNSTTIECGGSLINNRYVVTAAHCIEDEDPE
;
A
#
# COMPACT_ATOMS: atom_id res chain seq x y z
N MET A 1 1.80 -38.59 30.93
CA MET A 1 2.72 -38.19 29.82
C MET A 1 2.00 -38.09 28.47
N MET A 2 1.32 -39.13 27.99
CA MET A 2 0.61 -39.10 26.69
C MET A 2 -0.54 -38.07 26.60
N LEU A 3 -1.26 -37.78 27.70
CA LEU A 3 -2.32 -36.77 27.72
C LEU A 3 -1.80 -35.33 27.58
N ILE A 4 -0.67 -35.04 28.24
CA ILE A 4 -0.02 -33.72 28.22
C ILE A 4 0.52 -33.43 26.82
N LEU A 5 1.13 -34.43 26.17
CA LEU A 5 1.61 -34.31 24.79
C LEU A 5 0.45 -34.01 23.81
N LYS A 6 -0.70 -34.69 23.96
CA LYS A 6 -1.89 -34.43 23.14
C LYS A 6 -2.45 -33.01 23.32
N LEU A 7 -2.45 -32.48 24.54
CA LEU A 7 -2.91 -31.11 24.82
C LEU A 7 -1.98 -30.06 24.17
N PHE A 8 -0.66 -30.24 24.25
CA PHE A 8 0.32 -29.36 23.60
C PHE A 8 0.15 -29.31 22.08
N PHE A 9 -0.06 -30.46 21.43
CA PHE A 9 -0.32 -30.50 20.00
C PHE A 9 -1.63 -29.78 19.64
N LEU A 10 -2.71 -30.01 20.38
CA LEU A 10 -4.00 -29.33 20.14
C LEU A 10 -3.88 -27.81 20.27
N THR A 11 -3.21 -27.30 21.31
CA THR A 11 -3.01 -25.86 21.46
C THR A 11 -2.14 -25.28 20.36
N PHE A 12 -1.09 -25.99 19.93
CA PHE A 12 -0.24 -25.55 18.83
C PHE A 12 -1.00 -25.49 17.50
N PHE A 13 -1.78 -26.53 17.17
CA PHE A 13 -2.62 -26.55 15.96
C PHE A 13 -3.71 -25.47 15.98
N ILE A 14 -4.36 -25.24 17.13
CA ILE A 14 -5.36 -24.18 17.27
C ILE A 14 -4.70 -22.80 17.12
N SER A 15 -3.59 -22.54 17.80
CA SER A 15 -2.84 -21.28 17.66
C SER A 15 -2.33 -21.06 16.23
N PHE A 16 -1.81 -22.09 15.57
CA PHE A 16 -1.37 -22.00 14.17
C PHE A 16 -2.54 -21.74 13.21
N SER A 17 -3.65 -22.44 13.36
CA SER A 17 -4.86 -22.25 12.54
C SER A 17 -5.48 -20.87 12.74
N TYR A 18 -5.52 -20.37 13.99
CA TYR A 18 -5.91 -19.00 14.30
C TYR A 18 -4.95 -17.97 13.70
N CYS A 19 -3.63 -18.19 13.81
CA CYS A 19 -2.63 -17.29 13.24
C CYS A 19 -2.76 -17.19 11.72
N ASN A 20 -2.91 -18.33 11.02
CA ASN A 20 -3.13 -18.35 9.58
C ASN A 20 -4.45 -17.69 9.16
N ASN A 21 -5.54 -17.94 9.88
CA ASN A 21 -6.83 -17.28 9.60
C ASN A 21 -6.75 -15.76 9.81
N LEU A 22 -6.07 -15.30 10.86
CA LEU A 22 -5.88 -13.87 11.12
C LEU A 22 -4.96 -13.22 10.07
N TYR A 23 -3.92 -13.92 9.62
CA TYR A 23 -3.07 -13.45 8.53
C TYR A 23 -3.87 -13.28 7.23
N HIS A 24 -4.69 -14.26 6.86
CA HIS A 24 -5.52 -14.19 5.66
C HIS A 24 -6.61 -13.12 5.77
N TYR A 25 -7.21 -12.95 6.96
CA TYR A 25 -8.17 -11.88 7.22
C TYR A 25 -7.55 -10.48 7.04
N LYS A 26 -6.29 -10.31 7.44
CA LYS A 26 -5.57 -9.03 7.32
C LYS A 26 -5.24 -8.67 5.86
N GLU A 27 -4.96 -9.68 5.02
CA GLU A 27 -4.61 -9.48 3.62
C GLU A 27 -5.83 -9.12 2.76
N GLU A 28 -6.99 -9.72 3.02
CA GLU A 28 -8.19 -9.52 2.20
C GLU A 28 -8.95 -8.21 2.50
N GLN A 29 -8.76 -7.61 3.67
CA GLN A 29 -9.49 -6.39 4.06
C GLN A 29 -8.83 -5.08 3.64
N GLN A 30 -7.61 -5.12 3.11
CA GLN A 30 -6.83 -3.91 2.94
C GLN A 30 -6.90 -3.30 1.55
N LEU A 31 -7.25 -4.07 0.50
CA LEU A 31 -7.35 -3.54 -0.86
C LEU A 31 -8.81 -3.52 -1.35
N PRO A 32 -9.28 -2.41 -1.93
CA PRO A 32 -10.56 -2.38 -2.62
C PRO A 32 -10.55 -3.36 -3.79
N LYS A 33 -11.69 -3.99 -4.05
CA LYS A 33 -11.89 -4.85 -5.23
C LYS A 33 -12.53 -4.00 -6.35
N PRO A 34 -12.28 -4.28 -7.63
CA PRO A 34 -13.04 -3.64 -8.71
C PRO A 34 -14.55 -3.86 -8.51
N PRO A 35 -15.41 -2.86 -8.77
CA PRO A 35 -15.15 -1.58 -9.44
C PRO A 35 -14.72 -0.42 -8.52
N ASP A 36 -14.52 -0.66 -7.23
CA ASP A 36 -14.25 0.38 -6.22
C ASP A 36 -12.86 1.02 -6.36
N CYS A 37 -12.00 0.46 -7.22
CA CYS A 37 -10.67 0.96 -7.51
C CYS A 37 -10.31 0.85 -9.00
N GLY A 38 -9.35 1.66 -9.45
CA GLY A 38 -8.78 1.57 -10.80
C GLY A 38 -9.73 1.98 -11.93
N THR A 39 -10.90 2.54 -11.61
CA THR A 39 -11.89 2.96 -12.61
C THR A 39 -11.49 4.31 -13.20
N VAL A 40 -11.22 4.33 -14.50
CA VAL A 40 -10.82 5.50 -15.29
C VAL A 40 -11.75 5.65 -16.48
N GLN A 41 -12.24 6.87 -16.72
CA GLN A 41 -13.19 7.13 -17.79
C GLN A 41 -12.53 7.21 -19.17
N HIS A 42 -11.24 7.61 -19.24
CA HIS A 42 -10.49 7.74 -20.49
C HIS A 42 -9.02 7.36 -20.30
N LEU A 43 -8.65 6.15 -20.73
CA LEU A 43 -7.25 5.75 -20.86
C LEU A 43 -6.78 5.99 -22.29
N THR A 44 -5.83 6.90 -22.48
CA THR A 44 -5.08 6.97 -23.74
C THR A 44 -3.91 6.00 -23.67
N LYS A 45 -3.66 5.25 -24.75
CA LYS A 45 -2.71 4.13 -24.77
C LYS A 45 -1.23 4.57 -24.66
N ARG A 46 -0.93 5.87 -24.78
CA ARG A 46 0.44 6.39 -24.85
C ARG A 46 0.48 7.90 -24.56
N LEU A 47 1.22 8.30 -23.52
CA LEU A 47 1.48 9.71 -23.18
C LEU A 47 2.88 10.11 -23.63
N TYR A 48 2.98 10.90 -24.70
CA TYR A 48 4.21 11.59 -25.12
C TYR A 48 3.83 13.06 -25.31
N GLY A 49 4.56 13.98 -24.67
CA GLY A 49 4.19 15.42 -24.68
C GLY A 49 2.82 15.68 -24.04
N GLY A 50 2.53 15.01 -22.91
CA GLY A 50 1.23 15.08 -22.26
C GLY A 50 0.81 16.50 -21.88
N SER A 51 -0.50 16.70 -21.73
CA SER A 51 -1.08 17.93 -21.19
C SER A 51 -1.49 17.74 -19.73
N PRO A 52 -1.61 18.81 -18.94
CA PRO A 52 -2.21 18.74 -17.62
C PRO A 52 -3.59 18.06 -17.65
N ILE A 53 -3.86 17.24 -16.65
CA ILE A 53 -5.15 16.56 -16.46
C ILE A 53 -5.83 17.07 -15.19
N ASN A 54 -7.15 16.91 -15.11
CA ASN A 54 -7.87 17.15 -13.86
C ASN A 54 -7.56 16.03 -12.86
N ILE A 55 -7.40 16.38 -11.57
CA ILE A 55 -7.19 15.42 -10.48
C ILE A 55 -8.30 14.35 -10.42
N THR A 56 -9.52 14.68 -10.84
CA THR A 56 -10.65 13.74 -10.89
C THR A 56 -10.47 12.61 -11.90
N ASN A 57 -9.56 12.76 -12.88
CA ASN A 57 -9.30 11.73 -13.88
C ASN A 57 -8.41 10.60 -13.37
N ILE A 58 -7.51 10.91 -12.43
CA ILE A 58 -6.58 9.93 -11.82
C ILE A 58 -6.64 10.13 -10.30
N PRO A 59 -7.74 9.70 -9.64
CA PRO A 59 -8.01 10.03 -8.25
C PRO A 59 -7.06 9.37 -7.26
N TRP A 60 -6.30 8.37 -7.68
CA TRP A 60 -5.26 7.72 -6.87
C TRP A 60 -3.90 8.42 -6.96
N MET A 61 -3.71 9.44 -7.82
CA MET A 61 -2.45 10.15 -7.92
C MET A 61 -2.18 10.95 -6.64
N VAL A 62 -1.00 10.76 -6.05
CA VAL A 62 -0.56 11.47 -4.83
C VAL A 62 0.72 12.23 -5.12
N ALA A 63 0.82 13.46 -4.62
CA ALA A 63 2.06 14.23 -4.53
C ALA A 63 2.66 14.01 -3.13
N LEU A 64 3.95 13.70 -3.07
CA LEU A 64 4.69 13.57 -1.82
C LEU A 64 5.44 14.87 -1.56
N GLU A 65 5.06 15.54 -0.48
CA GLU A 65 5.63 16.80 0.00
C GLU A 65 6.63 16.53 1.12
N PHE A 66 7.86 17.01 0.94
CA PHE A 66 8.94 16.93 1.93
C PHE A 66 9.19 18.30 2.51
N ARG A 67 9.44 18.35 3.82
CA ARG A 67 9.72 19.60 4.53
C ARG A 67 11.18 19.60 4.95
N ASP A 68 11.92 20.62 4.54
CA ASP A 68 13.30 20.81 4.94
C ASP A 68 13.43 21.48 6.32
N ASP A 69 14.67 21.53 6.82
CA ASP A 69 15.01 22.20 8.08
C ASP A 69 14.74 23.71 8.06
N GLY A 70 14.71 24.31 6.87
CA GLY A 70 14.36 25.71 6.62
C GLY A 70 12.85 25.97 6.61
N ASN A 71 12.02 24.95 6.88
CA ASN A 71 10.56 24.99 6.82
C ASN A 71 10.02 25.32 5.41
N SER A 72 10.79 25.01 4.36
CA SER A 72 10.36 24.99 2.98
C SER A 72 9.76 23.62 2.64
N THR A 73 8.76 23.60 1.77
CA THR A 73 8.09 22.37 1.33
C THR A 73 8.30 22.18 -0.16
N THR A 74 8.82 21.02 -0.56
CA THR A 74 9.06 20.64 -1.96
C THR A 74 8.28 19.38 -2.31
N ILE A 75 7.77 19.32 -3.55
CA ILE A 75 7.18 18.10 -4.11
C ILE A 75 8.27 17.42 -4.93
N GLU A 76 8.77 16.29 -4.45
CA GLU A 76 9.90 15.59 -5.07
C GLU A 76 9.49 14.26 -5.70
N CYS A 77 8.45 13.62 -5.16
CA CYS A 77 8.00 12.32 -5.59
C CYS A 77 6.48 12.23 -5.75
N GLY A 78 6.03 11.15 -6.39
CA GLY A 78 4.63 10.77 -6.48
C GLY A 78 4.32 9.45 -5.77
N GLY A 79 3.04 9.11 -5.74
CA GLY A 79 2.56 7.83 -5.23
C GLY A 79 1.19 7.46 -5.78
N SER A 80 0.71 6.28 -5.39
CA SER A 80 -0.64 5.81 -5.68
C SER A 80 -1.40 5.45 -4.41
N LEU A 81 -2.58 6.04 -4.20
CA LEU A 81 -3.48 5.67 -3.12
C LEU A 81 -4.06 4.28 -3.40
N ILE A 82 -3.78 3.31 -2.52
CA ILE A 82 -4.20 1.91 -2.71
C ILE A 82 -5.41 1.54 -1.86
N ASN A 83 -5.75 2.34 -0.84
CA ASN A 83 -6.96 2.23 -0.02
C ASN A 83 -7.17 3.54 0.77
N ASN A 84 -8.05 3.52 1.78
CA ASN A 84 -8.35 4.71 2.59
C ASN A 84 -7.25 5.16 3.58
N ARG A 85 -6.10 4.48 3.63
CA ARG A 85 -5.02 4.74 4.61
C ARG A 85 -3.60 4.70 4.04
N TYR A 86 -3.38 4.04 2.91
CA TYR A 86 -2.05 3.70 2.44
C TYR A 86 -1.81 4.21 1.03
N VAL A 87 -0.60 4.75 0.84
CA VAL A 87 -0.04 5.15 -0.44
C VAL A 87 1.15 4.24 -0.72
N VAL A 88 1.25 3.74 -1.95
CA VAL A 88 2.45 3.05 -2.44
C VAL A 88 3.32 4.04 -3.22
N THR A 89 4.63 4.00 -3.00
CA THR A 89 5.63 4.83 -3.67
C THR A 89 6.94 4.05 -3.83
N ALA A 90 7.96 4.65 -4.43
CA ALA A 90 9.29 4.06 -4.54
C ALA A 90 10.07 4.21 -3.22
N ALA A 91 10.91 3.23 -2.88
CA ALA A 91 11.71 3.25 -1.66
C ALA A 91 12.64 4.49 -1.59
N HIS A 92 13.32 4.82 -2.70
CA HIS A 92 14.20 5.99 -2.80
C HIS A 92 13.48 7.34 -2.62
N CYS A 93 12.15 7.38 -2.61
CA CYS A 93 11.41 8.61 -2.31
C CYS A 93 11.34 8.89 -0.81
N ILE A 94 11.61 7.89 0.04
CA ILE A 94 11.47 8.01 1.51
C ILE A 94 12.71 7.57 2.28
N GLU A 95 13.65 6.91 1.61
CA GLU A 95 14.97 6.57 2.12
C GLU A 95 15.97 7.49 1.45
N ASP A 96 16.81 8.15 2.25
CA ASP A 96 17.94 8.90 1.73
C ASP A 96 18.83 7.92 0.92
N GLU A 97 19.28 8.32 -0.26
CA GLU A 97 20.29 7.55 -0.99
C GLU A 97 21.50 7.39 -0.07
N ASP A 98 21.89 6.14 0.25
CA ASP A 98 23.18 5.88 0.87
C ASP A 98 24.24 6.55 -0.02
N PRO A 99 25.09 7.44 0.52
CA PRO A 99 26.10 8.10 -0.30
C PRO A 99 27.08 7.03 -0.80
N GLU A 100 27.18 6.86 -2.12
CA GLU A 100 28.28 6.10 -2.75
C GLU A 100 29.65 6.72 -2.43
#